data_AF-A0A5K7SCP3-F1
#
_entry.id   AF-A0A5K7SCP3-F1
#
_cell.length_a   1.000
_cell.length_b   1.000
_cell.length_c   1.000
_cell.angle_alpha   90.00
_cell.angle_beta   90.00
_cell.angle_gamma   90.00
#
_symmetry.space_group_name_H-M   'P 1'
#
loop_
_entity.id
_entity.type
_entity.pdbx_description
1 polymer ?
#
loop_
_entity_poly.entity_id
_entity_poly.type
_entity_poly.pdbx_seq_one_letter_code
_entity_poly.pdbx_strand_id
1 'polypeptide(L)' 'MTARELKKRLIHKIGQSENDDLLEEMYRLIANEEADISVYELSEEQIKAVEEGQLQYKNGEFLTEEQADKNIDEWLGK' A
#
# COMPACT_ATOMS: atom_id res chain seq x y z
N MET A 1 25.12 -11.77 -10.53
CA MET A 1 24.11 -12.80 -10.22
C MET A 1 23.09 -12.78 -11.33
N THR A 2 22.88 -13.90 -12.01
CA THR A 2 21.90 -14.01 -13.10
C THR A 2 20.49 -14.26 -12.56
N ALA A 3 19.46 -13.96 -13.35
CA ALA A 3 18.08 -14.30 -12.98
C ALA A 3 17.90 -15.79 -12.65
N ARG A 4 18.62 -16.67 -13.37
CA ARG A 4 18.63 -18.11 -13.11
C ARG A 4 19.22 -18.46 -11.74
N GLU A 5 20.31 -17.80 -11.35
CA GLU A 5 20.93 -17.99 -10.03
C GLU A 5 20.04 -17.47 -8.90
N LEU A 6 19.39 -16.33 -9.11
CA LEU A 6 18.48 -15.74 -8.14
C LEU A 6 17.27 -16.64 -7.87
N LYS A 7 16.62 -17.16 -8.93
CA LYS A 7 15.50 -18.10 -8.79
C LYS A 7 15.87 -19.35 -7.99
N LYS A 8 17.05 -19.93 -8.26
CA LYS A 8 17.54 -21.10 -7.51
C LYS A 8 17.75 -20.80 -6.02
N ARG A 9 18.31 -19.64 -5.69
CA ARG A 9 18.53 -19.23 -4.29
C ARG A 9 17.22 -18.99 -3.55
N LEU A 10 16.24 -18.35 -4.21
CA LEU A 10 14.91 -18.12 -3.63
C LEU A 10 14.19 -19.44 -3.33
N ILE A 11 14.13 -20.37 -4.29
CA ILE A 11 13.52 -21.70 -4.08
C ILE A 11 14.18 -22.42 -2.90
N HIS A 12 15.52 -22.39 -2.83
CA HIS A 12 16.25 -23.02 -1.73
C HIS A 12 15.91 -22.39 -0.38
N LYS A 13 15.82 -21.06 -0.31
CA LYS A 13 15.52 -20.34 0.94
C LYS A 13 14.07 -20.56 1.40
N ILE A 14 13.13 -20.58 0.46
CA ILE A 14 11.71 -20.87 0.71
C ILE A 14 11.57 -22.29 1.29
N GLY A 15 12.22 -23.28 0.68
CA GLY A 15 12.18 -24.67 1.14
C GLY A 15 12.83 -24.93 2.51
N GLN A 16 13.54 -23.96 3.07
CA GLN A 16 14.15 -24.01 4.41
C GLN A 16 13.37 -23.18 5.44
N SER A 17 12.35 -22.42 5.03
CA SER A 17 11.59 -21.58 5.94
C SER A 17 10.49 -22.40 6.61
N GLU A 18 10.42 -22.31 7.94
CA GLU A 18 9.31 -22.85 8.75
C GLU A 18 8.41 -21.72 9.29
N ASN A 19 8.67 -20.48 8.87
CA ASN A 19 7.86 -19.33 9.25
C ASN A 19 6.73 -19.15 8.22
N ASP A 20 5.53 -19.59 8.61
CA ASP A 20 4.34 -19.56 7.76
C ASP A 20 3.92 -18.14 7.37
N ASP A 21 4.01 -17.16 8.29
CA ASP A 21 3.68 -15.75 8.01
C ASP A 21 4.58 -15.18 6.91
N LEU A 22 5.89 -15.47 6.97
CA LEU A 22 6.85 -15.04 5.95
C LEU A 22 6.55 -15.70 4.60
N LEU A 23 6.19 -16.98 4.60
CA LEU A 23 5.85 -17.70 3.38
C LEU A 23 4.58 -17.15 2.72
N GLU A 24 3.57 -16.79 3.53
CA GLU A 24 2.33 -16.18 3.05
C GLU A 24 2.58 -14.82 2.41
N GLU A 25 3.35 -13.95 3.07
CA GLU A 25 3.68 -12.62 2.53
C GLU A 25 4.51 -12.70 1.24
N MET A 26 5.49 -13.62 1.18
CA MET A 26 6.24 -13.87 -0.04
C MET A 26 5.36 -14.38 -1.17
N TYR A 27 4.40 -15.26 -0.87
CA TYR A 27 3.45 -15.75 -1.85
C TYR A 27 2.56 -14.62 -2.37
N ARG A 28 2.00 -13.78 -1.49
CA ARG A 28 1.20 -12.61 -1.87
C ARG A 28 1.99 -11.68 -2.78
N LEU A 29 3.24 -11.38 -2.44
CA LEU A 29 4.10 -10.49 -3.24
C LEU A 29 4.33 -11.03 -4.66
N ILE A 30 4.61 -12.33 -4.80
CA ILE A 30 4.88 -12.97 -6.10
C ILE A 30 3.58 -13.19 -6.89
N ALA A 31 2.50 -13.62 -6.23
CA ALA A 31 1.19 -13.77 -6.87
C ALA A 31 0.65 -12.43 -7.38
N ASN A 32 0.94 -11.33 -6.67
CA ASN A 32 0.60 -9.98 -7.11
C ASN A 32 1.52 -9.46 -8.24
N GLU A 33 2.66 -10.09 -8.52
CA GLU A 33 3.44 -9.81 -9.74
C GLU A 33 2.70 -10.29 -11.00
N GLU A 34 1.89 -11.35 -10.87
CA GLU A 34 1.03 -11.90 -11.93
C GLU A 34 -0.39 -11.33 -11.94
N ALA A 35 -0.82 -10.67 -10.84
CA ALA A 35 -2.06 -9.92 -10.80
C ALA A 35 -1.91 -8.70 -11.71
N ASP A 36 -2.24 -8.92 -12.97
CA ASP A 36 -2.75 -7.98 -13.96
C ASP A 36 -2.39 -6.51 -13.67
N ILE A 37 -1.67 -5.89 -14.59
CA ILE A 37 -1.51 -4.43 -14.67
C ILE A 37 -2.87 -3.78 -15.03
N SER A 38 -3.99 -4.39 -14.62
CA SER A 38 -5.28 -3.74 -14.62
C SER A 38 -5.24 -2.65 -13.57
N VAL A 39 -5.66 -1.47 -14.01
CA VAL A 39 -5.87 -0.32 -13.15
C VAL A 39 -6.72 -0.77 -11.96
N TYR A 40 -6.25 -0.54 -10.74
CA TYR A 40 -7.00 -0.86 -9.53
C TYR A 40 -8.37 -0.15 -9.60
N GLU A 41 -9.44 -0.94 -9.68
CA GLU A 41 -10.79 -0.43 -9.70
C GLU A 41 -11.21 -0.07 -8.27
N LEU A 42 -11.47 1.22 -8.04
CA LEU A 42 -11.99 1.70 -6.76
C LEU A 42 -13.41 1.16 -6.54
N SER A 43 -13.70 0.75 -5.31
CA SER A 43 -15.07 0.49 -4.85
C SER A 43 -15.92 1.77 -4.89
N GLU A 44 -17.26 1.62 -4.90
CA GLU A 44 -18.17 2.78 -4.86
C GLU A 44 -17.93 3.71 -3.66
N GLU A 45 -17.56 3.15 -2.51
CA GLU A 45 -17.26 3.93 -1.30
C GLU A 45 -15.99 4.75 -1.48
N GLN A 46 -14.95 4.15 -2.07
CA GLN A 46 -13.69 4.84 -2.36
C GLN A 46 -13.89 5.92 -3.43
N ILE A 47 -14.70 5.66 -4.47
CA ILE A 47 -15.04 6.68 -5.48
C ILE A 47 -15.72 7.86 -4.82
N LYS A 48 -16.73 7.63 -3.96
CA LYS A 48 -17.41 8.69 -3.21
C LYS A 48 -16.46 9.48 -2.32
N ALA A 49 -15.56 8.82 -1.60
CA ALA A 49 -14.56 9.48 -0.77
C ALA A 49 -13.62 10.40 -1.59
N VAL A 50 -13.22 9.97 -2.78
CA VAL A 50 -12.41 10.79 -3.69
C VAL A 50 -13.21 11.99 -4.22
N GLU A 51 -14.46 11.77 -4.64
CA GLU A 51 -15.35 12.84 -5.10
C GLU A 51 -15.60 13.89 -4.02
N GLU A 52 -15.81 13.45 -2.78
CA GLU A 52 -15.95 14.30 -1.61
C GLU A 52 -14.70 15.16 -1.39
N GLY A 53 -13.51 14.56 -1.36
CA GLY A 53 -12.25 15.30 -1.19
C GLY A 53 -12.00 16.32 -2.32
N GLN A 54 -12.37 16.00 -3.56
CA GLN A 54 -12.29 16.94 -4.67
C GLN A 54 -13.26 18.12 -4.51
N LEU A 55 -14.45 17.89 -3.96
CA LEU A 55 -15.43 18.94 -3.68
C LEU A 55 -14.96 19.84 -2.53
N GLN A 56 -14.47 19.24 -1.44
CA GLN A 56 -13.89 19.96 -0.30
C GLN A 56 -12.76 20.88 -0.76
N TYR A 57 -11.83 20.38 -1.57
CA TYR A 57 -10.75 21.21 -2.13
C TYR A 57 -11.27 22.41 -2.95
N LYS A 58 -12.26 22.18 -3.82
CA LYS A 58 -12.88 23.25 -4.63
C LYS A 58 -13.60 24.30 -3.78
N ASN A 59 -14.17 23.88 -2.65
CA ASN A 59 -14.85 24.76 -1.70
C ASN A 59 -13.89 25.49 -0.75
N GLY A 60 -12.59 25.20 -0.80
CA GLY A 60 -11.60 25.76 0.14
C GLY A 60 -11.61 25.06 1.50
N GLU A 61 -12.23 23.89 1.60
CA GLU A 61 -12.29 23.04 2.80
C GLU A 61 -11.04 22.15 2.88
N PHE A 62 -9.86 22.77 2.80
CA PHE A 62 -8.57 22.08 2.96
C PHE A 62 -7.80 22.69 4.12
N LEU A 63 -6.86 21.91 4.65
CA LEU A 63 -5.88 22.39 5.62
C LEU A 63 -4.58 22.69 4.90
N THR A 64 -3.93 23.79 5.27
CA THR A 64 -2.51 23.97 4.96
C THR A 64 -1.67 23.00 5.77
N GLU A 65 -0.42 22.78 5.33
CA GLU A 65 0.56 21.99 6.07
C GLU A 65 0.66 22.44 7.53
N GLU A 66 0.83 23.74 7.78
CA GLU A 66 0.90 24.31 9.14
C GLU A 66 -0.37 24.02 9.98
N GLN A 67 -1.55 24.06 9.36
CA GLN A 67 -2.81 23.77 10.05
C GLN A 67 -2.95 22.28 10.35
N ALA A 68 -2.53 21.41 9.42
CA ALA A 68 -2.54 19.97 9.61
C ALA A 68 -1.58 19.55 10.73
N ASP A 69 -0.35 20.08 10.73
CA ASP A 69 0.65 19.80 11.76
C ASP A 69 0.17 20.22 13.14
N LYS A 70 -0.41 21.43 13.24
CA LYS A 70 -0.99 21.92 14.50
C LYS A 70 -2.11 21.01 15.00
N ASN A 71 -3.01 20.56 14.13
CA ASN A 71 -4.09 19.65 14.52
C ASN A 71 -3.54 18.30 15.00
N ILE A 72 -2.46 17.82 14.40
CA ILE A 72 -1.78 16.58 14.82
C ILE A 72 -1.16 16.78 16.21
N ASP A 73 -0.47 17.88 16.45
CA ASP A 73 0.13 18.19 17.75
C ASP A 73 -0.94 18.30 18.84
N GLU A 74 -2.07 18.97 18.56
CA GLU A 74 -3.23 19.04 19.47
C GLU A 74 -3.82 17.64 19.76
N TRP A 75 -3.94 16.79 18.74
CA TRP A 75 -4.43 15.43 18.91
C TRP A 75 -3.49 14.56 19.75
N LEU A 76 -2.18 14.75 19.59
CA LEU A 76 -1.14 14.06 20.34
C LEU A 76 -0.86 14.67 21.72
N GLY A 77 -1.52 15.80 22.06
CA GLY A 77 -1.39 16.48 23.34
C GLY A 77 0.00 17.10 23.59
N LYS A 78 0.64 17.58 22.53
CA LYS A 78 1.99 18.19 22.56
C LYS A 78 1.95 19.71 22.60
#